data_AF-A0A968WYD8-F1
#
_entry.id   AF-A0A968WYD8-F1
#
_cell.length_a   1.000
_cell.length_b   1.000
_cell.length_c   1.000
_cell.angle_alpha   90.00
_cell.angle_beta   90.00
_cell.angle_gamma   90.00
#
_symmetry.space_group_name_H-M   'P 1'
#
loop_
_entity.id
_entity.type
_entity.pdbx_description
1 polymer ?
#
loop_
_entity_poly.entity_id
_entity_poly.type
_entity_poly.pdbx_seq_one_letter_code
_entity_poly.pdbx_strand_id
1 'polypeptide(L)'
;MISLANQLSCTTPVSLLVRKARRLDLHGIGSFIQLASTRGCRHYHNPKNPPIIDPGLTKLTNTELTILLISGENSYEPMAVRCAAQLARSSDINPTHLATLAIRKKADRVLHHIATAGSKHDILGKVFWDAVIDKLPNQATREEPHLPHWSRFVSIPGYQRGRTSKPTWLIPSP
;
A
#
# COMPACT_ATOMS: atom_id res chain seq x y z
N MET A 1 8.26 -22.33 14.80
CA MET A 1 6.96 -21.72 14.42
C MET A 1 6.54 -22.29 13.07
N ILE A 2 5.44 -23.04 13.01
CA ILE A 2 4.93 -23.67 11.77
C ILE A 2 4.04 -22.64 11.05
N SER A 3 4.23 -22.48 9.74
CA SER A 3 3.42 -21.54 8.95
C SER A 3 2.00 -22.08 8.74
N LEU A 4 1.02 -21.19 8.61
CA LEU A 4 -0.39 -21.53 8.34
C LEU A 4 -0.56 -22.43 7.11
N ALA A 5 0.30 -22.27 6.09
CA ALA A 5 0.32 -23.11 4.90
C ALA A 5 0.77 -24.56 5.21
N ASN A 6 1.76 -24.74 6.09
CA ASN A 6 2.15 -26.06 6.59
C ASN A 6 1.06 -26.70 7.44
N GLN A 7 0.29 -25.90 8.18
CA GLN A 7 -0.84 -26.38 8.99
C GLN A 7 -2.02 -26.84 8.12
N LEU A 8 -2.09 -26.37 6.86
CA LEU A 8 -3.15 -26.67 5.89
C LEU A 8 -2.70 -27.59 4.75
N SER A 9 -1.52 -28.22 4.85
CA SER A 9 -0.95 -29.08 3.79
C SER A 9 -0.89 -28.42 2.41
N CYS A 10 -0.73 -27.09 2.36
CA CYS A 10 -0.63 -26.32 1.14
C CYS A 10 0.83 -25.93 0.89
N THR A 11 1.32 -26.08 -0.35
CA THR A 11 2.62 -25.52 -0.75
C THR A 11 2.59 -24.00 -0.53
N THR A 12 3.44 -23.50 0.38
CA THR A 12 3.56 -22.06 0.64
C THR A 12 4.09 -21.41 -0.65
N PRO A 13 3.32 -20.55 -1.35
CA PRO A 13 3.88 -19.84 -2.49
C PRO A 13 4.96 -18.91 -1.93
N VAL A 14 6.23 -19.21 -2.19
CA VAL A 14 7.33 -18.32 -1.81
C VAL A 14 7.21 -17.07 -2.67
N SER A 15 6.68 -15.97 -2.14
CA SER A 15 6.68 -14.72 -2.90
C SER A 15 8.11 -14.30 -3.18
N LEU A 16 8.49 -14.37 -4.45
CA LEU A 16 9.75 -13.83 -4.97
C LEU A 16 9.96 -12.37 -4.55
N LEU A 17 8.88 -11.63 -4.27
CA LEU A 17 8.94 -10.23 -3.86
C LEU A 17 9.40 -10.09 -2.40
N VAL A 18 8.88 -10.92 -1.49
CA VAL A 18 9.34 -10.96 -0.10
C VAL A 18 10.78 -11.48 -0.04
N ARG A 19 11.14 -12.47 -0.86
CA ARG A 19 12.52 -12.94 -0.98
C ARG A 19 13.47 -11.84 -1.50
N LYS A 20 13.02 -11.07 -2.49
CA LYS A 20 13.75 -9.90 -3.02
C LYS A 20 13.96 -8.86 -1.93
N ALA A 21 12.93 -8.52 -1.16
CA ALA A 21 13.01 -7.56 -0.06
C ALA A 21 14.03 -8.01 1.01
N ARG A 22 14.00 -9.30 1.41
CA ARG A 22 14.98 -9.85 2.37
C ARG A 22 16.42 -9.77 1.88
N ARG A 23 16.67 -9.91 0.58
CA ARG A 23 18.03 -9.73 -0.01
C ARG A 23 18.51 -8.28 0.02
N LEU A 24 17.58 -7.34 0.17
CA LEU A 24 17.86 -5.91 0.33
C LEU A 24 17.86 -5.48 1.82
N ASP A 25 17.93 -6.46 2.73
CA ASP A 25 17.91 -6.25 4.18
C ASP A 25 16.61 -5.63 4.72
N LEU A 26 15.51 -5.77 3.99
CA LEU A 26 14.18 -5.33 4.41
C LEU A 26 13.41 -6.50 5.01
N HIS A 27 13.34 -6.52 6.34
CA HIS A 27 12.71 -7.59 7.11
C HIS A 27 11.36 -7.14 7.69
N GLY A 28 10.28 -7.65 7.09
CA GLY A 28 8.93 -7.50 7.62
C GLY A 28 8.33 -6.09 7.49
N ILE A 29 7.13 -5.93 8.05
CA ILE A 29 6.26 -4.79 7.76
C ILE A 29 6.82 -3.45 8.27
N GLY A 30 7.49 -3.44 9.41
CA GLY A 30 8.11 -2.23 9.96
C GLY A 30 9.17 -1.66 9.03
N SER A 31 9.95 -2.53 8.38
CA SER A 31 10.96 -2.11 7.41
C SER A 31 10.34 -1.51 6.14
N PHE A 32 9.23 -2.07 5.68
CA PHE A 32 8.52 -1.56 4.49
C PHE A 32 7.89 -0.20 4.76
N ILE A 33 7.28 -0.01 5.94
CA ILE A 33 6.70 1.28 6.34
C ILE A 33 7.80 2.34 6.44
N GLN A 34 8.93 2.00 7.06
CA GLN A 34 10.05 2.94 7.20
C GLN A 34 10.66 3.32 5.83
N LEU A 35 10.79 2.35 4.92
CA LEU A 35 11.23 2.64 3.56
C LEU A 35 10.22 3.52 2.82
N ALA A 36 8.92 3.24 2.92
CA ALA A 36 7.88 4.07 2.32
C ALA A 36 7.90 5.50 2.89
N SER A 37 8.14 5.64 4.18
CA SER A 37 8.32 6.95 4.84
C SER A 37 9.50 7.72 4.27
N THR A 38 10.63 7.03 4.08
CA THR A 38 11.85 7.59 3.45
C THR A 38 11.59 8.04 2.01
N ARG A 39 10.69 7.35 1.29
CA ARG A 39 10.26 7.67 -0.07
C ARG A 39 9.10 8.66 -0.17
N GLY A 40 8.77 9.34 0.92
CA GLY A 40 7.83 10.46 0.92
C GLY A 40 6.50 10.20 1.62
N CYS A 41 6.25 9.01 2.17
CA CYS A 41 5.13 8.74 3.07
C CYS A 41 5.40 9.25 4.50
N ARG A 42 5.89 10.49 4.63
CA ARG A 42 6.38 11.07 5.90
C ARG A 42 5.31 11.17 6.99
N HIS A 43 4.03 11.18 6.61
CA HIS A 43 2.90 11.20 7.55
C HIS A 43 2.89 10.00 8.51
N TYR A 44 3.53 8.89 8.13
CA TYR A 44 3.62 7.66 8.92
C TYR A 44 5.02 7.40 9.47
N HIS A 45 5.90 8.41 9.48
CA HIS A 45 7.23 8.28 10.06
C HIS A 45 7.16 7.96 11.55
N ASN A 46 7.90 6.94 11.99
CA ASN A 46 8.07 6.63 13.40
C ASN A 46 9.56 6.73 13.77
N PRO A 47 9.96 7.68 14.64
CA PRO A 47 11.35 7.89 15.00
C PRO A 47 11.94 6.73 15.82
N LYS A 48 11.11 5.84 16.37
CA LYS A 48 11.55 4.65 17.11
C LYS A 48 12.00 3.51 16.19
N ASN A 49 11.65 3.55 14.91
CA ASN A 49 12.10 2.54 13.97
C ASN A 49 13.57 2.76 13.59
N PRO A 50 14.35 1.68 13.41
CA PRO A 50 15.74 1.82 12.96
C PRO A 50 15.78 2.50 11.58
N PRO A 51 16.80 3.34 11.32
CA PRO A 51 16.98 3.94 10.01
C PRO A 51 17.22 2.84 8.97
N ILE A 52 16.62 3.02 7.79
CA ILE A 52 16.79 2.12 6.65
C ILE A 52 17.48 2.86 5.52
N ILE A 53 18.44 2.18 4.90
CA ILE A 53 19.09 2.66 3.69
C ILE A 53 18.18 2.32 2.53
N ASP A 54 17.71 3.33 1.78
CA ASP A 54 16.90 3.09 0.58
C ASP A 54 17.76 2.37 -0.48
N PRO A 55 17.39 1.16 -0.93
CA PRO A 55 18.13 0.44 -1.95
C PRO A 55 18.03 1.11 -3.35
N GLY A 56 17.19 2.13 -3.50
CA GLY A 56 16.91 2.84 -4.74
C GLY A 56 15.77 2.20 -5.55
N LEU A 57 15.15 2.99 -6.42
CA LEU A 57 14.02 2.57 -7.26
C LEU A 57 14.39 1.48 -8.27
N THR A 58 15.65 1.40 -8.69
CA THR A 58 16.14 0.36 -9.61
C THR A 58 16.16 -1.03 -8.97
N LYS A 59 16.43 -1.09 -7.65
CA LYS A 59 16.47 -2.35 -6.90
C LYS A 59 15.11 -2.71 -6.34
N LEU A 60 14.33 -1.75 -5.86
CA LEU A 60 12.96 -1.98 -5.38
C LEU A 60 12.08 -0.80 -5.77
N THR A 61 11.15 -1.01 -6.70
CA THR A 61 10.27 0.06 -7.21
C THR A 61 9.20 0.45 -6.18
N ASN A 62 8.56 1.61 -6.35
CA ASN A 62 7.42 1.99 -5.50
C ASN A 62 6.22 1.08 -5.73
N THR A 63 6.00 0.58 -6.95
CA THR A 63 4.99 -0.45 -7.24
C THR A 63 5.21 -1.69 -6.39
N GLU A 64 6.44 -2.21 -6.37
CA GLU A 64 6.82 -3.37 -5.56
C GLU A 64 6.65 -3.12 -4.06
N LEU A 65 7.08 -1.95 -3.57
CA LEU A 65 6.96 -1.59 -2.17
C LEU A 65 5.49 -1.43 -1.74
N THR A 66 4.65 -0.82 -2.57
CA THR A 66 3.20 -0.74 -2.36
C THR A 66 2.61 -2.13 -2.19
N ILE A 67 2.95 -3.09 -3.06
CA ILE A 67 2.45 -4.46 -2.95
C ILE A 67 3.02 -5.20 -1.73
N LEU A 68 4.28 -4.96 -1.36
CA LEU A 68 4.85 -5.50 -0.12
C LEU A 68 4.06 -5.03 1.11
N LEU A 69 3.68 -3.76 1.20
CA LEU A 69 2.94 -3.21 2.32
C LEU A 69 1.56 -3.85 2.53
N ILE A 70 0.91 -4.32 1.46
CA ILE A 70 -0.43 -4.93 1.50
C ILE A 70 -0.42 -6.44 1.19
N SER A 71 0.76 -7.06 1.19
CA SER A 71 0.90 -8.49 0.97
C SER A 71 0.34 -9.28 2.14
N GLY A 72 -0.50 -10.28 1.86
CA GLY A 72 -1.06 -11.19 2.87
C GLY A 72 -0.03 -12.09 3.56
N GLU A 73 1.23 -12.09 3.12
CA GLU A 73 2.33 -12.77 3.82
C GLU A 73 2.80 -12.02 5.08
N ASN A 74 2.46 -10.74 5.21
CA ASN A 74 2.80 -9.94 6.37
C ASN A 74 1.71 -10.01 7.43
N SER A 75 2.09 -9.77 8.69
CA SER A 75 1.14 -9.49 9.76
C SER A 75 0.27 -8.29 9.39
N TYR A 76 -1.01 -8.38 9.70
CA TYR A 76 -1.95 -7.28 9.47
C TYR A 76 -1.51 -6.04 10.26
N GLU A 77 -1.30 -4.93 9.55
CA GLU A 77 -0.89 -3.64 10.12
C GLU A 77 -1.66 -2.50 9.40
N PRO A 78 -2.63 -1.84 10.05
CA PRO A 78 -3.41 -0.77 9.44
C PRO A 78 -2.54 0.37 8.89
N MET A 79 -1.42 0.68 9.54
CA MET A 79 -0.50 1.72 9.08
C MET A 79 0.13 1.36 7.73
N ALA A 80 0.40 0.09 7.47
CA ALA A 80 0.95 -0.36 6.19
C ALA A 80 -0.04 -0.14 5.04
N VAL A 81 -1.32 -0.45 5.25
CA VAL A 81 -2.38 -0.21 4.25
C VAL A 81 -2.51 1.28 3.95
N ARG A 82 -2.42 2.13 4.97
CA ARG A 82 -2.44 3.59 4.79
C ARG A 82 -1.20 4.10 4.05
N CYS A 83 -0.01 3.59 4.39
CA CYS A 83 1.22 3.89 3.66
C CYS A 83 1.12 3.46 2.20
N ALA A 84 0.55 2.30 1.92
CA ALA A 84 0.37 1.79 0.56
C ALA A 84 -0.58 2.67 -0.25
N ALA A 85 -1.67 3.14 0.36
CA ALA A 85 -2.61 4.06 -0.27
C ALA A 85 -1.96 5.39 -0.67
N GLN A 86 -1.09 5.94 0.19
CA GLN A 86 -0.28 7.11 -0.13
C GLN A 86 0.74 6.78 -1.22
N LEU A 87 1.56 5.73 -1.04
CA LEU A 87 2.64 5.36 -1.95
C LEU A 87 2.16 5.01 -3.36
N ALA A 88 1.00 4.36 -3.47
CA ALA A 88 0.38 3.99 -4.75
C ALA A 88 0.15 5.18 -5.69
N ARG A 89 0.03 6.40 -5.15
CA ARG A 89 -0.13 7.64 -5.93
C ARG A 89 1.18 8.35 -6.26
N SER A 90 2.31 7.69 -6.04
CA SER A 90 3.59 8.19 -6.54
C SER A 90 3.56 8.34 -8.07
N SER A 91 4.23 9.38 -8.58
CA SER A 91 4.23 9.73 -10.00
C SER A 91 4.92 8.69 -10.90
N ASP A 92 5.78 7.85 -10.33
CA ASP A 92 6.48 6.77 -11.03
C ASP A 92 5.65 5.48 -11.18
N ILE A 93 4.48 5.37 -10.53
CA ILE A 93 3.68 4.15 -10.55
C ILE A 93 2.75 4.12 -11.77
N ASN A 94 2.88 3.05 -12.56
CA ASN A 94 1.93 2.73 -13.62
C ASN A 94 0.73 1.91 -13.06
N PRO A 95 -0.53 2.32 -13.29
CA PRO A 95 -1.72 1.67 -12.71
C PRO A 95 -1.90 0.23 -13.20
N THR A 96 -1.62 -0.05 -14.48
CA THR A 96 -1.74 -1.41 -15.04
C THR A 96 -0.70 -2.36 -14.46
N HIS A 97 0.54 -1.87 -14.29
CA HIS A 97 1.60 -2.67 -13.67
C HIS A 97 1.28 -2.95 -12.20
N LEU A 98 0.78 -1.95 -11.46
CA LEU A 98 0.36 -2.10 -10.07
C LEU A 98 -0.72 -3.17 -9.92
N ALA A 99 -1.79 -3.11 -10.72
CA ALA A 99 -2.87 -4.10 -10.69
C ALA A 99 -2.37 -5.51 -11.05
N THR A 100 -1.57 -5.63 -12.11
CA THR A 100 -0.99 -6.92 -12.55
C THR A 100 -0.14 -7.55 -11.46
N LEU A 101 0.71 -6.74 -10.80
CA LEU A 101 1.55 -7.22 -9.70
C LEU A 101 0.70 -7.62 -8.49
N ALA A 102 -0.34 -6.85 -8.16
CA ALA A 102 -1.25 -7.17 -7.06
C ALA A 102 -1.92 -8.54 -7.25
N ILE A 103 -2.44 -8.83 -8.44
CA ILE A 103 -3.05 -10.13 -8.77
C ILE A 103 -2.03 -11.25 -8.61
N ARG A 104 -0.83 -11.09 -9.21
CA ARG A 104 0.25 -12.08 -9.11
C ARG A 104 0.70 -12.35 -7.68
N LYS A 105 0.52 -11.39 -6.79
CA LYS A 105 0.90 -11.46 -5.37
C LYS A 105 -0.30 -11.64 -4.43
N LYS A 106 -1.49 -11.91 -4.96
CA LYS A 106 -2.73 -12.08 -4.20
C LYS A 106 -3.01 -10.92 -3.23
N ALA A 107 -2.62 -9.71 -3.62
CA ALA A 107 -2.85 -8.45 -2.91
C ALA A 107 -3.94 -7.59 -3.58
N ASP A 108 -4.55 -8.12 -4.64
CA ASP A 108 -5.60 -7.50 -5.43
C ASP A 108 -6.80 -7.06 -4.60
N ARG A 109 -7.16 -7.80 -3.55
CA ARG A 109 -8.27 -7.44 -2.66
C ARG A 109 -8.06 -6.13 -1.89
N VAL A 110 -6.92 -6.01 -1.23
CA VAL A 110 -6.59 -4.80 -0.47
C VAL A 110 -6.37 -3.62 -1.41
N LEU A 111 -5.77 -3.87 -2.58
CA LEU A 111 -5.63 -2.84 -3.61
C LEU A 111 -6.98 -2.39 -4.16
N HIS A 112 -7.94 -3.29 -4.38
CA HIS A 112 -9.28 -2.94 -4.84
C HIS A 112 -10.00 -2.04 -3.83
N HIS A 113 -9.85 -2.31 -2.52
CA HIS A 113 -10.37 -1.45 -1.45
C HIS A 113 -9.78 -0.03 -1.52
N ILE A 114 -8.45 0.07 -1.60
CA ILE A 114 -7.75 1.36 -1.73
C ILE A 114 -8.19 2.09 -3.00
N ALA A 115 -8.23 1.40 -4.14
CA ALA A 115 -8.57 2.00 -5.42
C ALA A 115 -10.03 2.46 -5.48
N THR A 116 -10.95 1.70 -4.89
CA THR A 116 -12.37 2.10 -4.77
C THR A 116 -12.51 3.36 -3.93
N ALA A 117 -11.77 3.46 -2.81
CA ALA A 117 -11.73 4.68 -2.01
C ALA A 117 -11.11 5.85 -2.79
N GLY A 118 -10.01 5.60 -3.50
CA GLY A 118 -9.33 6.57 -4.34
C GLY A 118 -10.22 7.12 -5.46
N SER A 119 -10.91 6.26 -6.21
CA SER A 119 -11.83 6.67 -7.28
C SER A 119 -12.95 7.59 -6.78
N LYS A 120 -13.41 7.40 -5.52
CA LYS A 120 -14.46 8.22 -4.90
C LYS A 120 -13.95 9.51 -4.27
N HIS A 121 -12.73 9.53 -3.74
CA HIS A 121 -12.26 10.61 -2.85
C HIS A 121 -10.97 11.31 -3.30
N ASP A 122 -10.20 10.74 -4.22
CA ASP A 122 -9.04 11.37 -4.86
C ASP A 122 -9.46 11.93 -6.23
N ILE A 123 -9.95 13.18 -6.23
CA ILE A 123 -10.43 13.85 -7.46
C ILE A 123 -9.31 13.94 -8.51
N LEU A 124 -8.08 14.23 -8.09
CA LEU A 124 -6.94 14.40 -8.99
C LEU A 124 -6.40 13.06 -9.50
N GLY A 125 -6.48 12.00 -8.69
CA GLY A 125 -6.07 10.65 -9.06
C GLY A 125 -7.17 9.77 -9.63
N LYS A 126 -8.38 10.28 -9.87
CA LYS A 126 -9.53 9.46 -10.27
C LYS A 126 -9.21 8.54 -11.46
N VAL A 127 -8.64 9.11 -12.54
CA VAL A 127 -8.28 8.36 -13.75
C VAL A 127 -7.27 7.23 -13.45
N PHE A 128 -6.32 7.48 -12.55
CA PHE A 128 -5.37 6.46 -12.11
C PHE A 128 -6.08 5.32 -11.37
N TRP A 129 -6.98 5.64 -10.43
CA TRP A 129 -7.70 4.64 -9.65
C TRP A 129 -8.67 3.82 -10.48
N ASP A 130 -9.41 4.46 -11.39
CA ASP A 130 -10.30 3.77 -12.33
C ASP A 130 -9.50 2.78 -13.19
N ALA A 131 -8.34 3.20 -13.71
CA ALA A 131 -7.47 2.32 -14.48
C ALA A 131 -6.90 1.14 -13.67
N VAL A 132 -6.74 1.28 -12.35
CA VAL A 132 -6.39 0.16 -11.46
C VAL A 132 -7.58 -0.79 -11.33
N ILE A 133 -8.77 -0.26 -11.02
CA ILE A 133 -10.00 -1.05 -10.83
C ILE A 133 -10.32 -1.87 -12.08
N ASP A 134 -10.25 -1.25 -13.27
CA ASP A 134 -10.52 -1.90 -14.57
C ASP A 134 -9.64 -3.12 -14.85
N LYS A 135 -8.48 -3.20 -14.20
CA LYS A 135 -7.52 -4.30 -14.35
C LYS A 135 -7.59 -5.33 -13.23
N LEU A 136 -8.26 -5.01 -12.13
CA LEU A 136 -8.45 -5.95 -11.03
C LEU A 136 -9.64 -6.88 -11.32
N PRO A 137 -9.60 -8.14 -10.86
CA PRO A 137 -10.75 -9.02 -10.97
C PRO A 137 -11.94 -8.39 -10.23
N ASN A 138 -13.14 -8.57 -10.79
CA ASN A 138 -14.35 -8.12 -10.11
C ASN A 138 -14.53 -8.93 -8.83
N GLN A 139 -14.33 -8.30 -7.68
CA GLN A 139 -14.43 -8.94 -6.38
C GLN A 139 -15.70 -8.50 -5.68
N ALA A 140 -16.38 -9.45 -5.02
CA ALA A 140 -17.47 -9.11 -4.12
C ALA A 140 -16.94 -8.15 -3.04
N THR A 141 -17.59 -7.00 -2.91
CA THR A 141 -17.33 -6.02 -1.85
C THR A 141 -17.50 -6.74 -0.52
N ARG A 142 -16.41 -6.96 0.23
CA ARG A 142 -16.54 -7.49 1.58
C ARG A 142 -16.57 -6.32 2.53
N GLU A 143 -17.66 -6.23 3.28
CA GLU A 143 -17.77 -5.37 4.46
C GLU A 143 -16.88 -5.99 5.55
N GLU A 144 -15.56 -5.82 5.44
CA GLU A 144 -14.66 -6.20 6.52
C GLU A 144 -14.47 -5.01 7.47
N PRO A 145 -14.79 -5.14 8.77
CA PRO A 145 -14.58 -4.08 9.77
C PRO A 145 -13.08 -3.80 10.05
N HIS A 146 -12.16 -4.43 9.32
CA HIS A 146 -10.74 -4.41 9.64
C HIS A 146 -9.92 -3.48 8.75
N LEU A 147 -10.29 -3.18 7.51
CA LEU A 147 -9.50 -2.27 6.66
C LEU A 147 -9.71 -0.80 7.05
N PRO A 148 -8.70 0.07 6.90
CA PRO A 148 -8.85 1.48 7.19
C PRO A 148 -9.97 2.11 6.35
N HIS A 149 -10.84 2.86 7.03
CA HIS A 149 -11.82 3.72 6.38
C HIS A 149 -11.14 4.76 5.49
N TRP A 150 -11.77 5.18 4.39
CA TRP A 150 -11.16 6.09 3.39
C TRP A 150 -10.62 7.39 3.99
N SER A 151 -11.25 7.90 5.05
CA SER A 151 -10.81 9.10 5.78
C SER A 151 -9.38 8.98 6.34
N ARG A 152 -8.83 7.77 6.42
CA ARG A 152 -7.46 7.48 6.87
C ARG A 152 -6.40 7.59 5.77
N PHE A 153 -6.82 7.74 4.50
CA PHE A 153 -5.96 7.92 3.32
C PHE A 153 -5.84 9.38 2.86
N VAL A 154 -6.62 10.27 3.47
CA VAL A 154 -6.70 11.69 3.11
C VAL A 154 -6.19 12.56 4.25
N SER A 155 -5.68 13.74 3.91
CA SER A 155 -5.56 14.85 4.84
C SER A 155 -6.92 15.53 4.94
N ILE A 156 -7.51 15.54 6.13
CA ILE A 156 -8.74 16.28 6.43
C ILE A 156 -8.32 17.56 7.16
N PRO A 157 -8.26 18.71 6.46
CA PRO A 157 -7.99 19.97 7.13
C PRO A 157 -9.10 20.26 8.15
N GLY A 158 -8.70 20.66 9.36
CA GLY A 158 -9.63 21.07 10.40
C GLY A 158 -10.44 22.31 10.01
N TYR A 159 -11.44 22.65 10.81
CA TYR A 159 -12.25 23.84 10.60
C TYR A 159 -11.39 25.10 10.71
N GLN A 160 -11.17 25.81 9.59
CA GLN A 160 -10.40 27.05 9.57
C GLN A 160 -11.28 28.19 9.05
N ARG A 161 -11.46 29.22 9.88
CA ARG A 161 -12.08 30.51 9.51
C ARG A 161 -13.44 30.38 8.81
N GLY A 162 -14.34 29.55 9.33
CA GLY A 162 -15.71 29.45 8.83
C GLY A 162 -15.88 28.60 7.55
N ARG A 163 -14.81 28.01 7.00
CA ARG A 163 -14.86 27.17 5.80
C ARG A 163 -14.22 25.80 6.06
N THR A 164 -14.93 24.75 5.66
CA THR A 164 -14.37 23.39 5.62
C THR A 164 -13.69 23.19 4.27
N SER A 165 -12.36 22.99 4.28
CA SER A 165 -11.64 22.63 3.06
C SER A 165 -11.91 21.16 2.71
N LYS A 166 -11.95 20.83 1.42
CA LYS A 166 -12.20 19.45 0.98
C LYS A 166 -11.03 18.55 1.39
N PRO A 167 -11.29 17.30 1.83
CA PRO A 167 -10.23 16.33 2.06
C PRO A 167 -9.37 16.16 0.82
N THR A 168 -8.06 16.04 1.00
CA THR A 168 -7.10 15.84 -0.09
C THR A 168 -6.41 14.50 0.09
N TRP A 169 -6.34 13.68 -0.96
CA TRP A 169 -5.63 12.40 -0.90
C TRP A 169 -4.15 12.61 -0.56
N LEU A 170 -3.63 11.78 0.33
CA LEU A 170 -2.21 11.83 0.68
C LEU A 170 -1.40 11.27 -0.49
N ILE A 171 -0.43 12.03 -0.97
CA ILE A 171 0.54 11.60 -1.98
C ILE A 171 1.96 11.64 -1.38
N PRO A 172 2.92 10.87 -1.88
CA PRO A 172 4.30 10.92 -1.39
C PRO A 172 4.90 12.28 -1.75
N SER A 173 5.57 12.92 -0.78
CA SER A 173 6.32 14.16 -1.01
C SER A 173 7.80 13.92 -0.76
N PRO A 174 8.70 14.32 -1.69
CA PRO A 174 10.14 14.11 -1.56
C PRO A 174 10.75 14.76 -0.32
#